data_AF-A0A9P7DPW6-F1
#
_entry.id   AF-A0A9P7DPW6-F1
#
_cell.length_a   1.000
_cell.length_b   1.000
_cell.length_c   1.000
_cell.angle_alpha   90.00
_cell.angle_beta   90.00
_cell.angle_gamma   90.00
#
_symmetry.space_group_name_H-M   'P 1'
#
loop_
_entity.id
_entity.type
_entity.pdbx_description
1 polymer ?
#
loop_
_entity_poly.entity_id
_entity_poly.type
_entity_poly.pdbx_seq_one_letter_code
_entity_poly.pdbx_strand_id
1 'polypeptide(L)'
;MRHASPFHQHQTIEEHFSFWDADKYATLEALKSIQTLTAELVTIKAELSLTDEDFYQFYKEEYDHLDSLKLPPVRDQLCIHYVEVLDELAELRTDWDAAREVGNNALTSIPTGSLEQINSALTQAHIQVDTSYTKLQNAEALVAHIEVQLVVDQRWEIGGPEYQHFKEEATLGKYCTALDELERLIVMRLFKLSKLSLLGTGKFIGKALQRCSDVIRDAINWYNTQAVALKPPLSPQPKISWKDIADYGFLGKFDLLRYSRNNIRTSDWSKPGHRETTTKFFKLC
;
A
#
# COMPACT_ATOMS: atom_id res chain seq x y z
N MET A 1 -25.32 23.77 -48.75
CA MET A 1 -25.86 22.42 -49.05
C MET A 1 -26.49 22.41 -50.45
N ARG A 2 -25.74 22.17 -51.54
CA ARG A 2 -26.33 22.14 -52.90
C ARG A 2 -26.20 20.80 -53.66
N HIS A 3 -25.56 19.78 -53.08
CA HIS A 3 -25.40 18.47 -53.73
C HIS A 3 -25.46 17.28 -52.74
N ALA A 4 -26.45 17.26 -51.84
CA ALA A 4 -26.74 16.07 -51.03
C ALA A 4 -27.89 15.30 -51.67
N SER A 5 -27.71 13.99 -51.90
CA SER A 5 -28.79 13.08 -52.34
C SER A 5 -29.98 13.17 -51.37
N PRO A 6 -31.24 13.02 -51.84
CA PRO A 6 -32.42 12.99 -50.97
C PRO A 6 -32.27 12.02 -49.79
N PHE A 7 -31.56 10.90 -49.99
CA PHE A 7 -31.24 9.94 -48.94
C PHE A 7 -30.35 10.54 -47.84
N HIS A 8 -29.27 11.22 -48.21
CA HIS A 8 -28.38 11.88 -47.25
C HIS A 8 -29.07 13.05 -46.53
N GLN A 9 -30.01 13.74 -47.17
CA GLN A 9 -30.82 14.76 -46.50
C GLN A 9 -31.72 14.15 -45.41
N HIS A 10 -32.39 13.04 -45.70
CA HIS A 10 -33.21 12.34 -44.69
C HIS A 10 -32.34 11.81 -43.54
N GLN A 11 -31.20 11.20 -43.86
CA GLN A 11 -30.25 10.71 -42.86
C GLN A 11 -29.75 11.84 -41.93
N THR A 12 -29.34 12.98 -42.48
CA THR A 12 -28.87 14.13 -41.66
C THR A 12 -29.99 14.69 -40.77
N ILE A 13 -31.24 14.70 -41.24
CA ILE A 13 -32.39 15.13 -40.43
C ILE A 13 -32.63 14.17 -39.27
N GLU A 14 -32.63 12.86 -39.54
CA GLU A 14 -32.83 11.81 -38.53
C GLU A 14 -31.72 11.79 -37.48
N GLU A 15 -30.45 11.90 -37.91
CA GLU A 15 -29.29 12.03 -37.01
C GLU A 15 -29.37 13.30 -36.15
N HIS A 16 -29.80 14.43 -36.74
CA HIS A 16 -29.99 15.68 -35.99
C HIS A 16 -31.06 15.54 -34.91
N PHE A 17 -32.23 14.95 -35.21
CA PHE A 17 -33.28 14.73 -34.22
C PHE A 17 -32.86 13.72 -33.15
N SER A 18 -32.16 12.65 -33.53
CA SER A 18 -31.64 11.64 -32.59
C SER A 18 -30.64 12.26 -31.60
N PHE A 19 -29.73 13.09 -32.10
CA PHE A 19 -28.77 13.81 -31.24
C PHE A 19 -29.47 14.82 -30.34
N TRP A 20 -30.43 15.59 -30.88
CA TRP A 20 -31.17 16.59 -30.12
C TRP A 20 -32.03 15.96 -29.02
N ASP A 21 -32.69 14.84 -29.30
CA ASP A 21 -33.45 14.10 -28.29
C ASP A 21 -32.51 13.55 -27.22
N ALA A 22 -31.37 12.95 -27.59
CA ALA A 22 -30.38 12.46 -26.63
C ALA A 22 -29.88 13.59 -25.70
N ASP A 23 -29.58 14.77 -26.25
CA ASP A 23 -29.17 15.95 -25.48
C ASP A 23 -30.30 16.48 -24.58
N LYS A 24 -31.55 16.47 -25.05
CA LYS A 24 -32.73 16.83 -24.26
C LYS A 24 -32.99 15.87 -23.12
N TYR A 25 -32.87 14.57 -23.33
CA TYR A 25 -33.01 13.59 -22.26
C TYR A 25 -31.87 13.68 -21.25
N ALA A 26 -30.63 13.84 -21.72
CA ALA A 26 -29.47 14.04 -20.84
C ALA A 26 -29.62 15.30 -19.96
N THR A 27 -30.09 16.42 -20.54
CA THR A 27 -30.35 17.65 -19.77
C THR A 27 -31.48 17.49 -18.75
N LEU A 28 -32.56 16.79 -19.10
CA LEU A 28 -33.65 16.50 -18.16
C LEU A 28 -33.22 15.56 -17.03
N GLU A 29 -32.41 14.53 -17.33
CA GLU A 29 -31.84 13.63 -16.33
C GLU A 29 -30.87 14.36 -15.39
N ALA A 30 -30.03 15.25 -15.94
CA ALA A 30 -29.13 16.09 -15.15
C ALA A 30 -29.94 17.00 -14.19
N LEU A 31 -30.99 17.66 -14.68
CA LEU A 31 -31.85 18.52 -13.85
C LEU A 31 -32.54 17.75 -12.72
N LYS A 32 -33.07 16.55 -13.02
CA LYS A 32 -33.65 15.67 -11.99
C LYS A 32 -32.60 15.26 -10.95
N SER A 33 -31.39 14.93 -11.40
CA SER A 33 -30.29 14.57 -10.52
C SER A 33 -29.89 15.73 -9.60
N ILE A 34 -29.80 16.95 -10.13
CA ILE A 34 -29.52 18.17 -9.37
C ILE A 34 -30.60 18.41 -8.31
N GLN A 35 -31.89 18.31 -8.68
CA GLN A 35 -33.00 18.50 -7.74
C GLN A 35 -32.97 17.50 -6.59
N THR A 36 -32.77 16.22 -6.90
CA THR A 36 -32.68 15.15 -5.89
C THR A 36 -31.50 15.37 -4.96
N LEU A 37 -30.31 15.60 -5.51
CA LEU A 37 -29.09 15.83 -4.72
C LEU A 37 -29.21 17.08 -3.84
N THR A 38 -29.84 18.15 -4.32
CA THR A 38 -30.06 19.38 -3.56
C THR A 38 -30.99 19.12 -2.36
N ALA A 39 -32.09 18.40 -2.57
CA ALA A 39 -33.02 18.06 -1.50
C ALA A 39 -32.38 17.15 -0.44
N GLU A 40 -31.63 16.14 -0.86
CA GLU A 40 -30.86 15.26 0.02
C GLU A 40 -29.83 16.06 0.85
N LEU A 41 -29.10 16.99 0.23
CA LEU A 41 -28.12 17.83 0.92
C LEU A 41 -28.74 18.71 1.99
N VAL A 42 -29.88 19.35 1.70
CA VAL A 42 -30.58 20.17 2.69
C VAL A 42 -30.98 19.33 3.91
N THR A 43 -31.43 18.10 3.65
CA THR A 43 -31.85 17.18 4.71
C THR A 43 -30.66 16.76 5.57
N ILE A 44 -29.56 16.33 4.95
CA ILE A 44 -28.38 15.84 5.66
C ILE A 44 -27.64 16.98 6.39
N LYS A 45 -27.58 18.19 5.81
CA LYS A 45 -27.02 19.37 6.49
C LYS A 45 -27.79 19.69 7.78
N ALA A 46 -29.12 19.59 7.75
CA ALA A 46 -29.95 19.81 8.94
C ALA A 46 -29.76 18.70 9.99
N GLU A 47 -29.66 17.44 9.57
CA GLU A 47 -29.45 16.29 10.48
C GLU A 47 -28.07 16.30 11.15
N LEU A 48 -27.02 16.63 10.39
CA LEU A 48 -25.64 16.64 10.87
C LEU A 48 -25.17 18.01 11.39
N SER A 49 -26.03 19.03 11.34
CA SER A 49 -25.71 20.42 11.72
C SER A 49 -24.48 20.97 10.98
N LEU A 50 -24.41 20.73 9.67
CA LEU A 50 -23.29 21.12 8.81
C LEU A 50 -23.61 22.35 7.95
N THR A 51 -22.58 23.15 7.69
CA THR A 51 -22.58 24.32 6.83
C THR A 51 -21.76 24.10 5.56
N ASP A 52 -21.86 25.01 4.59
CA ASP A 52 -21.12 24.91 3.33
C ASP A 52 -19.61 25.00 3.55
N GLU A 53 -19.20 25.87 4.48
CA GLU A 53 -17.84 26.08 4.96
C GLU A 53 -17.21 24.81 5.55
N ASP A 54 -18.01 23.98 6.22
CA ASP A 54 -17.53 22.70 6.77
C ASP A 54 -17.07 21.76 5.65
N PHE A 55 -17.71 21.77 4.47
CA PHE A 55 -17.28 20.93 3.34
C PHE A 55 -15.95 21.39 2.74
N TYR A 56 -15.72 22.70 2.65
CA TYR A 56 -14.42 23.23 2.21
C TYR A 56 -13.31 22.91 3.22
N GLN A 57 -13.64 22.97 4.51
CA GLN A 57 -12.72 22.57 5.57
C GLN A 57 -12.41 21.08 5.53
N PHE A 58 -13.42 20.22 5.34
CA PHE A 58 -13.23 18.78 5.16
C PHE A 58 -12.38 18.44 3.94
N TYR A 59 -12.58 19.16 2.82
CA TYR A 59 -11.76 18.99 1.63
C TYR A 59 -10.30 19.36 1.89
N LYS A 60 -10.06 20.48 2.59
CA LYS A 60 -8.72 20.90 2.97
C LYS A 60 -8.05 19.91 3.92
N GLU A 61 -8.77 19.41 4.92
CA GLU A 61 -8.26 18.41 5.86
C GLU A 61 -7.95 17.08 5.17
N GLU A 62 -8.78 16.66 4.21
CA GLU A 62 -8.50 15.50 3.36
C GLU A 62 -7.25 15.75 2.50
N TYR A 63 -7.12 16.94 1.90
CA TYR A 63 -5.95 17.31 1.11
C TYR A 63 -4.66 17.32 1.94
N ASP A 64 -4.63 18.02 3.07
CA ASP A 64 -3.47 18.10 3.96
C ASP A 64 -3.09 16.71 4.49
N HIS A 65 -4.08 15.86 4.74
CA HIS A 65 -3.85 14.47 5.09
C HIS A 65 -3.17 13.69 3.95
N LEU A 66 -3.72 13.74 2.73
CA LEU A 66 -3.15 13.06 1.57
C LEU A 66 -1.74 13.60 1.24
N ASP A 67 -1.50 14.90 1.46
CA ASP A 67 -0.18 15.50 1.31
C ASP A 67 0.81 14.96 2.34
N SER A 68 0.39 14.76 3.58
CA SER A 68 1.19 14.14 4.64
C SER A 68 1.52 12.66 4.41
N LEU A 69 0.78 11.98 3.52
CA LEU A 69 1.03 10.58 3.12
C LEU A 69 2.13 10.46 2.04
N LYS A 70 2.62 11.58 1.50
CA LYS A 70 3.72 11.54 0.54
C LYS A 70 4.95 10.90 1.17
N LEU A 71 5.70 10.20 0.33
CA LEU A 71 6.93 9.50 0.72
C LEU A 71 7.85 10.44 1.53
N PRO A 72 8.58 9.91 2.53
CA PRO A 72 9.56 10.69 3.26
C PRO A 72 10.54 11.37 2.29
N PRO A 73 11.09 12.53 2.65
CA PRO A 73 12.19 13.15 1.92
C PRO A 73 13.26 12.13 1.51
N VAL A 74 13.93 12.35 0.37
CA VAL A 74 14.96 11.44 -0.16
C VAL A 74 16.03 11.10 0.88
N ARG A 75 16.36 12.07 1.74
CA ARG A 75 17.30 11.88 2.85
C ARG A 75 16.79 10.86 3.88
N ASP A 76 15.52 10.93 4.26
CA ASP A 76 14.93 10.04 5.27
C ASP A 76 14.77 8.62 4.70
N GLN A 77 14.50 8.48 3.40
CA GLN A 77 14.55 7.19 2.70
C GLN A 77 15.96 6.58 2.77
N LEU A 78 17.00 7.40 2.58
CA LEU A 78 18.39 6.97 2.67
C LEU A 78 18.78 6.60 4.12
N CYS A 79 18.29 7.33 5.12
CA CYS A 79 18.45 6.98 6.54
C CYS A 79 17.74 5.67 6.91
N ILE A 80 16.53 5.43 6.39
CA ILE A 80 15.82 4.16 6.55
C ILE A 80 16.63 3.02 5.94
N HIS A 81 17.13 3.19 4.71
CA HIS A 81 17.97 2.21 4.05
C HIS A 81 19.27 1.96 4.84
N TYR A 82 19.89 3.00 5.37
CA TYR A 82 21.08 2.88 6.21
C TYR A 82 20.84 1.99 7.43
N VAL A 83 19.72 2.17 8.13
CA VAL A 83 19.35 1.31 9.27
C VAL A 83 19.18 -0.15 8.84
N GLU A 84 18.52 -0.42 7.71
CA GLU A 84 18.34 -1.78 7.21
C GLU A 84 19.67 -2.46 6.85
N VAL A 85 20.61 -1.72 6.25
CA VAL A 85 21.94 -2.25 5.94
C VAL A 85 22.76 -2.46 7.22
N LEU A 86 22.58 -1.63 8.26
CA LEU A 86 23.21 -1.87 9.56
C LEU A 86 22.69 -3.14 10.24
N ASP A 87 21.40 -3.46 10.12
CA ASP A 87 20.85 -4.74 10.58
C ASP A 87 21.48 -5.92 9.83
N GLU A 88 21.51 -5.85 8.49
CA GLU A 88 22.10 -6.89 7.64
C GLU A 88 23.58 -7.08 7.95
N LEU A 89 24.33 -6.00 8.18
CA LEU A 89 25.73 -6.06 8.58
C LEU A 89 25.90 -6.79 9.92
N ALA A 90 25.00 -6.55 10.89
CA ALA A 90 25.04 -7.23 12.18
C ALA A 90 24.77 -8.74 12.03
N GLU A 91 23.77 -9.13 11.24
CA GLU A 91 23.47 -10.53 10.95
C GLU A 91 24.66 -11.22 10.25
N LEU A 92 25.19 -10.60 9.18
CA LEU A 92 26.34 -11.14 8.44
C LEU A 92 27.60 -11.29 9.29
N ARG A 93 27.79 -10.40 10.28
CA ARG A 93 28.89 -10.52 11.23
C ARG A 93 28.74 -11.74 12.12
N THR A 94 27.53 -12.02 12.62
CA THR A 94 27.26 -13.23 13.38
C THR A 94 27.41 -14.50 12.55
N ASP A 95 26.98 -14.48 11.28
CA ASP A 95 27.16 -15.58 10.34
C ASP A 95 28.64 -15.86 10.05
N TRP A 96 29.45 -14.82 9.86
CA TRP A 96 30.88 -14.96 9.66
C TRP A 96 31.58 -15.49 10.91
N ASP A 97 31.23 -14.99 12.11
CA ASP A 97 31.78 -15.52 13.36
C ASP A 97 31.43 -17.01 13.51
N ALA A 98 30.20 -17.42 13.21
CA ALA A 98 29.79 -18.83 13.24
C ALA A 98 30.54 -19.67 12.20
N ALA A 99 30.70 -19.19 10.97
CA ALA A 99 31.46 -19.86 9.92
C ALA A 99 32.94 -20.01 10.30
N ARG A 100 33.52 -18.98 10.93
CA ARG A 100 34.89 -19.00 11.43
C ARG A 100 35.07 -20.05 12.52
N GLU A 101 34.13 -20.16 13.46
CA GLU A 101 34.17 -21.21 14.48
C GLU A 101 34.06 -22.61 13.86
N VAL A 102 33.21 -22.81 12.85
CA VAL A 102 33.15 -24.09 12.10
C VAL A 102 34.48 -24.40 11.42
N GLY A 103 35.10 -23.41 10.78
CA GLY A 103 36.43 -23.55 10.16
C GLY A 103 37.52 -23.92 11.17
N ASN A 104 37.56 -23.22 12.31
CA ASN A 104 38.51 -23.50 13.40
C ASN A 104 38.32 -24.90 13.97
N ASN A 105 37.08 -25.33 14.17
CA ASN A 105 36.75 -26.68 14.64
C ASN A 105 37.16 -27.75 13.63
N ALA A 106 36.96 -27.51 12.33
CA ALA A 106 37.40 -28.43 11.27
C ALA A 106 38.93 -28.63 11.24
N LEU A 107 39.69 -27.60 11.63
CA LEU A 107 41.15 -27.65 11.69
C LEU A 107 41.71 -28.25 13.00
N THR A 108 40.96 -28.17 14.10
CA THR A 108 41.43 -28.55 15.44
C THR A 108 40.87 -29.88 15.95
N SER A 109 39.75 -30.34 15.40
CA SER A 109 39.14 -31.62 15.78
C SER A 109 39.97 -32.82 15.30
N ILE A 110 39.97 -33.89 16.10
CA ILE A 110 40.59 -35.16 15.70
C ILE A 110 39.77 -35.72 14.53
N PRO A 111 40.36 -35.93 13.34
CA PRO A 111 39.59 -36.36 12.19
C PRO A 111 38.98 -37.76 12.41
N THR A 112 37.65 -37.83 12.42
CA THR A 112 36.88 -39.08 12.52
C THR A 112 36.14 -39.32 11.21
N GLY A 113 36.56 -40.31 10.42
CA GLY A 113 35.93 -40.66 9.14
C GLY A 113 36.93 -41.09 8.07
N SER A 114 36.45 -41.30 6.85
CA SER A 114 37.32 -41.55 5.69
C SER A 114 38.05 -40.28 5.27
N LEU A 115 39.19 -40.42 4.59
CA LEU A 115 39.96 -39.28 4.06
C LEU A 115 39.11 -38.37 3.15
N GLU A 116 38.22 -38.95 2.34
CA GLU A 116 37.30 -38.22 1.47
C GLU A 116 36.30 -37.37 2.27
N GLN A 117 35.75 -37.93 3.35
CA GLN A 117 34.82 -37.21 4.22
C GLN A 117 35.52 -36.02 4.90
N ILE A 118 36.74 -36.23 5.39
CA ILE A 118 37.56 -35.18 6.02
C ILE A 118 37.87 -34.05 5.02
N ASN A 119 38.33 -34.40 3.82
CA ASN A 119 38.67 -33.41 2.79
C ASN A 119 37.43 -32.64 2.30
N SER A 120 36.27 -33.32 2.19
CA SER A 120 35.02 -32.67 1.85
C SER A 120 34.56 -31.68 2.93
N ALA A 121 34.67 -32.06 4.21
CA ALA A 121 34.30 -31.20 5.34
C ALA A 121 35.21 -29.96 5.42
N LEU A 122 36.52 -30.13 5.21
CA LEU A 122 37.48 -29.03 5.18
C LEU A 122 37.20 -28.07 4.02
N THR A 123 36.93 -28.62 2.84
CA THR A 123 36.59 -27.81 1.66
C THR A 123 35.30 -27.02 1.87
N GLN A 124 34.28 -27.64 2.45
CA GLN A 124 33.01 -26.95 2.78
C GLN A 124 33.21 -25.84 3.81
N ALA A 125 33.98 -26.10 4.87
CA ALA A 125 34.29 -25.10 5.88
C ALA A 125 35.04 -23.89 5.29
N HIS A 126 36.02 -24.14 4.41
CA HIS A 126 36.74 -23.09 3.70
C HIS A 126 35.82 -22.24 2.82
N ILE A 127 34.99 -22.89 1.99
CA ILE A 127 34.01 -22.19 1.14
C ILE A 127 33.05 -21.36 1.99
N GLN A 128 32.58 -21.88 3.12
CA GLN A 128 31.64 -21.19 4.00
C GLN A 128 32.29 -19.94 4.64
N VAL A 129 33.52 -20.04 5.11
CA VAL A 129 34.29 -18.89 5.64
C VAL A 129 34.51 -17.84 4.57
N ASP A 130 35.00 -18.22 3.39
CA ASP A 130 35.26 -17.28 2.29
C ASP A 130 33.97 -16.57 1.83
N THR A 131 32.89 -17.34 1.69
CA THR A 131 31.59 -16.81 1.24
C THR A 131 31.00 -15.85 2.27
N SER A 132 31.01 -16.22 3.55
CA SER A 132 30.49 -15.35 4.61
C SER A 132 31.34 -14.08 4.77
N TYR A 133 32.67 -14.20 4.65
CA TYR A 133 33.57 -13.05 4.68
C TYR A 133 33.35 -12.10 3.50
N THR A 134 33.19 -12.64 2.29
CA THR A 134 32.90 -11.84 1.09
C THR A 134 31.59 -11.05 1.24
N LYS A 135 30.54 -11.69 1.78
CA LYS A 135 29.27 -11.02 2.07
C LYS A 135 29.45 -9.90 3.08
N LEU A 136 30.19 -10.14 4.17
CA LEU A 136 30.49 -9.14 5.18
C LEU A 136 31.22 -7.93 4.58
N GLN A 137 32.25 -8.15 3.76
CA GLN A 137 32.99 -7.06 3.10
C GLN A 137 32.10 -6.24 2.16
N ASN A 138 31.21 -6.90 1.41
CA ASN A 138 30.26 -6.19 0.53
C ASN A 138 29.29 -5.33 1.33
N ALA A 139 28.77 -5.84 2.45
CA ALA A 139 27.92 -5.07 3.34
C ALA A 139 28.67 -3.90 3.99
N GLU A 140 29.91 -4.10 4.47
CA GLU A 140 30.75 -3.03 5.01
C GLU A 140 31.00 -1.91 3.98
N ALA A 141 31.25 -2.28 2.72
CA ALA A 141 31.43 -1.32 1.63
C ALA A 141 30.15 -0.53 1.33
N LEU A 142 28.98 -1.20 1.36
CA LEU A 142 27.69 -0.55 1.17
C LEU A 142 27.39 0.44 2.31
N VAL A 143 27.63 0.05 3.56
CA VAL A 143 27.47 0.93 4.73
C VAL A 143 28.37 2.16 4.60
N ALA A 144 29.65 1.98 4.27
CA ALA A 144 30.57 3.09 4.07
C ALA A 144 30.13 4.03 2.94
N HIS A 145 29.56 3.48 1.85
CA HIS A 145 29.03 4.28 0.75
C HIS A 145 27.86 5.16 1.20
N ILE A 146 26.93 4.61 1.97
CA ILE A 146 25.76 5.34 2.48
C ILE A 146 26.19 6.39 3.52
N GLU A 147 27.17 6.08 4.38
CA GLU A 147 27.75 7.02 5.36
C GLU A 147 28.32 8.28 4.68
N VAL A 148 29.00 8.10 3.54
CA VAL A 148 29.51 9.22 2.72
C VAL A 148 28.36 10.07 2.14
N GLN A 149 27.28 9.44 1.68
CA GLN A 149 26.12 10.16 1.14
C GLN A 149 25.36 10.94 2.22
N LEU A 150 25.24 10.37 3.42
CA LEU A 150 24.54 10.98 4.55
C LEU A 150 25.40 11.97 5.34
N VAL A 151 26.72 12.04 5.05
CA VAL A 151 27.71 12.85 5.79
C VAL A 151 27.67 12.50 7.29
N VAL A 152 27.79 11.21 7.57
CA VAL A 152 27.79 10.68 8.94
C VAL A 152 29.23 10.58 9.44
N ASP A 153 29.56 11.36 10.46
CA ASP A 153 30.91 11.38 11.05
C ASP A 153 31.23 10.11 11.86
N GLN A 154 30.21 9.55 12.53
CA GLN A 154 30.32 8.33 13.34
C GLN A 154 29.16 7.38 13.02
N ARG A 155 29.49 6.12 12.69
CA ARG A 155 28.52 5.05 12.45
C ARG A 155 27.48 4.97 13.57
N TRP A 156 26.21 4.86 13.20
CA TRP A 156 25.14 4.75 14.20
C TRP A 156 25.28 3.44 14.97
N GLU A 157 25.19 3.55 16.29
CA GLU A 157 25.17 2.39 17.17
C GLU A 157 23.80 1.71 17.08
N ILE A 158 23.80 0.37 17.03
CA ILE A 158 22.56 -0.41 17.06
C ILE A 158 21.86 -0.16 18.39
N GLY A 159 20.65 0.41 18.33
CA GLY A 159 19.89 0.84 19.51
C GLY A 159 20.17 2.28 19.96
N GLY A 160 21.04 3.02 19.27
CA GLY A 160 21.21 4.46 19.45
C GLY A 160 19.95 5.26 19.05
N PRO A 161 19.84 6.54 19.45
CA PRO A 161 18.62 7.32 19.24
C PRO A 161 18.31 7.59 17.75
N GLU A 162 19.33 7.89 16.94
CA GLU A 162 19.16 8.11 15.49
C GLU A 162 18.77 6.82 14.78
N TYR A 163 19.45 5.72 15.14
CA TYR A 163 19.11 4.38 14.63
C TYR A 163 17.66 4.02 14.97
N GLN A 164 17.25 4.19 16.23
CA GLN A 164 15.92 3.82 16.69
C GLN A 164 14.83 4.64 16.02
N HIS A 165 15.06 5.95 15.80
CA HIS A 165 14.13 6.81 15.08
C HIS A 165 13.85 6.29 13.67
N PHE A 166 14.89 6.05 12.87
CA PHE A 166 14.71 5.59 11.49
C PHE A 166 14.32 4.11 11.43
N LYS A 167 14.60 3.30 12.46
CA LYS A 167 14.08 1.94 12.60
C LYS A 167 12.56 1.93 12.78
N GLU A 168 12.03 2.85 13.58
CA GLU A 168 10.60 3.04 13.75
C GLU A 168 9.95 3.51 12.46
N GLU A 169 10.58 4.47 11.76
CA GLU A 169 10.12 4.92 10.45
C GLU A 169 10.15 3.80 9.39
N ALA A 170 11.17 2.96 9.36
CA ALA A 170 11.27 1.81 8.48
C ALA A 170 10.14 0.80 8.74
N THR A 171 9.85 0.53 10.01
CA THR A 171 8.76 -0.37 10.44
C THR A 171 7.40 0.19 10.01
N LEU A 172 7.23 1.50 10.16
CA LEU A 172 6.03 2.22 9.74
C LEU A 172 5.88 2.25 8.22
N GLY A 173 6.97 2.40 7.47
CA GLY A 173 7.00 2.25 6.02
C GLY A 173 6.54 0.87 5.57
N LYS A 174 7.08 -0.20 6.17
CA LYS A 174 6.68 -1.60 5.89
C LYS A 174 5.19 -1.83 6.16
N TYR A 175 4.66 -1.25 7.23
CA TYR A 175 3.23 -1.27 7.52
C TYR A 175 2.41 -0.56 6.44
N CYS A 176 2.79 0.66 6.05
CA CYS A 176 2.11 1.41 4.99
C CYS A 176 2.13 0.65 3.65
N THR A 177 3.28 0.08 3.25
CA THR A 177 3.36 -0.73 2.02
C THR A 177 2.45 -1.97 2.10
N ALA A 178 2.34 -2.61 3.27
CA ALA A 178 1.44 -3.74 3.47
C ALA A 178 -0.03 -3.35 3.35
N LEU A 179 -0.39 -2.17 3.85
CA LEU A 179 -1.71 -1.60 3.71
C LEU A 179 -2.03 -1.27 2.24
N ASP A 180 -1.13 -0.59 1.54
CA ASP A 180 -1.30 -0.18 0.14
C ASP A 180 -1.46 -1.40 -0.78
N GLU A 181 -0.67 -2.46 -0.57
CA GLU A 181 -0.77 -3.68 -1.36
C GLU A 181 -2.09 -4.41 -1.10
N LEU A 182 -2.53 -4.49 0.16
CA LEU A 182 -3.83 -5.06 0.51
C LEU A 182 -4.97 -4.30 -0.18
N GLU A 183 -4.93 -2.97 -0.14
CA GLU A 183 -5.90 -2.11 -0.81
C GLU A 183 -5.93 -2.34 -2.32
N ARG A 184 -4.75 -2.30 -2.96
CA ARG A 184 -4.59 -2.53 -4.40
C ARG A 184 -5.19 -3.87 -4.83
N LEU A 185 -4.95 -4.93 -4.07
CA LEU A 185 -5.47 -6.28 -4.35
C LEU A 185 -7.00 -6.36 -4.21
N ILE A 186 -7.56 -5.70 -3.19
CA ILE A 186 -9.01 -5.62 -2.98
C ILE A 186 -9.68 -4.87 -4.15
N VAL A 187 -9.16 -3.69 -4.51
CA VAL A 187 -9.64 -2.90 -5.65
C VAL A 187 -9.57 -3.72 -6.94
N MET A 188 -8.43 -4.39 -7.20
CA MET A 188 -8.27 -5.25 -8.35
C MET A 188 -9.30 -6.40 -8.39
N ARG A 189 -9.60 -7.04 -7.25
CA ARG A 189 -10.62 -8.10 -7.16
C ARG A 189 -11.99 -7.57 -7.54
N LEU A 190 -12.34 -6.36 -7.11
CA LEU A 190 -13.66 -5.79 -7.37
C LEU A 190 -13.82 -5.32 -8.81
N PHE A 191 -12.79 -4.72 -9.40
CA PHE A 191 -12.78 -4.45 -10.84
C PHE A 191 -12.90 -5.74 -11.66
N LYS A 192 -12.23 -6.82 -11.23
CA LYS A 192 -12.40 -8.14 -11.86
C LYS A 192 -13.85 -8.63 -11.73
N LEU A 193 -14.44 -8.57 -10.54
CA LEU A 193 -15.84 -8.97 -10.33
C LEU A 193 -16.82 -8.16 -11.20
N SER A 194 -16.63 -6.84 -11.30
CA SER A 194 -17.43 -5.96 -12.16
C SER A 194 -17.26 -6.28 -13.64
N LYS A 195 -16.03 -6.44 -14.14
CA LYS A 195 -15.81 -6.85 -15.55
C LYS A 195 -16.43 -8.21 -15.86
N LEU A 196 -16.41 -9.13 -14.90
CA LEU A 196 -16.94 -10.49 -15.07
C LEU A 196 -18.47 -10.54 -15.00
N SER A 197 -19.13 -9.65 -14.26
CA SER A 197 -20.60 -9.54 -14.32
C SER A 197 -21.10 -9.03 -15.67
N LEU A 198 -20.29 -8.24 -16.40
CA LEU A 198 -20.59 -7.80 -17.76
C LEU A 198 -20.33 -8.85 -18.84
N LEU A 199 -19.38 -9.78 -18.65
CA LEU A 199 -18.89 -10.67 -19.72
C LEU A 199 -19.45 -12.10 -19.71
N GLY A 200 -20.27 -12.48 -18.72
CA GLY A 200 -21.05 -13.73 -18.71
C GLY A 200 -20.27 -15.06 -18.79
N THR A 201 -18.94 -15.06 -18.60
CA THR A 201 -18.10 -16.22 -18.95
C THR A 201 -17.79 -17.16 -17.77
N GLY A 202 -18.72 -18.06 -17.43
CA GLY A 202 -18.73 -18.94 -16.24
C GLY A 202 -17.44 -19.70 -15.82
N LYS A 203 -16.60 -20.17 -16.75
CA LYS A 203 -15.61 -21.24 -16.44
C LYS A 203 -14.20 -20.75 -16.09
N PHE A 204 -13.77 -19.58 -16.60
CA PHE A 204 -12.51 -18.95 -16.22
C PHE A 204 -12.62 -18.14 -14.91
N ILE A 205 -13.86 -17.93 -14.44
CA ILE A 205 -14.22 -17.14 -13.25
C ILE A 205 -13.68 -17.78 -11.97
N GLY A 206 -13.92 -19.08 -11.77
CA GLY A 206 -13.58 -19.75 -10.51
C GLY A 206 -12.08 -19.73 -10.20
N LYS A 207 -11.23 -20.02 -11.19
CA LYS A 207 -9.77 -20.11 -10.99
C LYS A 207 -9.12 -18.74 -10.78
N ALA A 208 -9.56 -17.72 -11.52
CA ALA A 208 -9.01 -16.36 -11.38
C ALA A 208 -9.42 -15.74 -10.04
N LEU A 209 -10.67 -15.94 -9.61
CA LEU A 209 -11.15 -15.49 -8.30
C LEU A 209 -10.46 -16.24 -7.16
N GLN A 210 -10.27 -17.56 -7.27
CA GLN A 210 -9.56 -18.33 -6.26
C GLN A 210 -8.13 -17.80 -6.06
N ARG A 211 -7.37 -17.62 -7.14
CA ARG A 211 -6.01 -17.04 -7.07
C ARG A 211 -6.00 -15.64 -6.45
N CYS A 212 -6.96 -14.79 -6.80
CA CYS A 212 -7.04 -13.46 -6.18
C CYS A 212 -7.37 -13.54 -4.69
N SER A 213 -8.24 -14.46 -4.28
CA SER A 213 -8.56 -14.68 -2.86
C SER A 213 -7.36 -15.19 -2.06
N ASP A 214 -6.57 -16.10 -2.61
CA ASP A 214 -5.35 -16.60 -1.96
C ASP A 214 -4.33 -15.45 -1.78
N VAL A 215 -4.09 -14.65 -2.81
CA VAL A 215 -3.18 -13.50 -2.74
C VAL A 215 -3.65 -12.45 -1.72
N ILE A 216 -4.95 -12.18 -1.64
CA ILE A 216 -5.49 -11.26 -0.61
C ILE A 216 -5.31 -11.85 0.80
N ARG A 217 -5.49 -13.16 0.99
CA ARG A 217 -5.25 -13.79 2.30
C ARG A 217 -3.79 -13.64 2.73
N ASP A 218 -2.85 -13.79 1.80
CA ASP A 218 -1.44 -13.60 2.07
C ASP A 218 -1.13 -12.13 2.41
N ALA A 219 -1.75 -11.18 1.70
CA ALA A 219 -1.64 -9.75 2.00
C ALA A 219 -2.24 -9.38 3.37
N ILE A 220 -3.36 -9.99 3.78
CA ILE A 220 -3.93 -9.82 5.13
C ILE A 220 -2.94 -10.30 6.19
N ASN A 221 -2.33 -11.48 5.98
CA ASN A 221 -1.35 -12.02 6.92
C ASN A 221 -0.14 -11.09 7.01
N TRP A 222 0.38 -10.63 5.88
CA TRP A 222 1.49 -9.70 5.84
C TRP A 222 1.15 -8.39 6.57
N TYR A 223 -0.01 -7.78 6.29
CA TYR A 223 -0.51 -6.62 7.01
C TYR A 223 -0.55 -6.87 8.52
N ASN A 224 -1.19 -7.95 8.96
CA ASN A 224 -1.32 -8.29 10.38
C ASN A 224 0.05 -8.50 11.06
N THR A 225 1.03 -9.08 10.36
CA THR A 225 2.40 -9.23 10.87
C THR A 225 3.08 -7.87 11.04
N GLN A 226 2.99 -6.98 10.06
CA GLN A 226 3.58 -5.63 10.17
C GLN A 226 2.87 -4.78 11.23
N ALA A 227 1.55 -4.93 11.37
CA ALA A 227 0.75 -4.25 12.39
C ALA A 227 1.22 -4.57 13.82
N VAL A 228 1.54 -5.84 14.10
CA VAL A 228 2.07 -6.27 15.42
C VAL A 228 3.49 -5.75 15.68
N ALA A 229 4.27 -5.49 14.63
CA ALA A 229 5.66 -5.02 14.76
C ALA A 229 5.78 -3.55 15.20
N LEU A 230 4.71 -2.75 15.11
CA LEU A 230 4.71 -1.33 15.46
C LEU A 230 4.78 -1.09 16.99
N LYS A 231 5.62 -0.13 17.41
CA LYS A 231 5.77 0.30 18.81
C LYS A 231 5.68 1.84 18.90
N PRO A 232 4.83 2.41 19.79
CA PRO A 232 3.74 1.73 20.51
C PRO A 232 2.68 1.21 19.53
N PRO A 233 1.91 0.17 19.90
CA PRO A 233 0.77 -0.25 19.09
C PRO A 233 -0.19 0.93 18.95
N LEU A 234 -0.42 1.38 17.71
CA LEU A 234 -1.33 2.45 17.35
C LEU A 234 -2.78 2.05 17.71
N SER A 235 -3.15 2.16 18.99
CA SER A 235 -4.49 1.81 19.50
C SER A 235 -4.86 0.33 19.22
N PRO A 236 -6.03 -0.21 19.64
CA PRO A 236 -6.32 -1.63 19.44
C PRO A 236 -6.62 -1.86 17.95
N GLN A 237 -5.60 -2.22 17.18
CA GLN A 237 -5.74 -2.54 15.76
C GLN A 237 -6.62 -3.79 15.64
N PRO A 238 -7.82 -3.71 15.03
CA PRO A 238 -8.59 -4.91 14.75
C PRO A 238 -7.80 -5.71 13.71
N LYS A 239 -7.40 -6.94 14.07
CA LYS A 239 -6.86 -7.90 13.10
C LYS A 239 -7.85 -8.01 11.96
N ILE A 240 -7.40 -7.72 10.74
CA ILE A 240 -8.28 -7.83 9.57
C ILE A 240 -8.43 -9.32 9.29
N SER A 241 -9.67 -9.78 9.21
CA SER A 241 -10.01 -11.14 8.82
C SER A 241 -10.60 -11.16 7.41
N TRP A 242 -10.53 -12.32 6.77
CA TRP A 242 -11.19 -12.53 5.47
C TRP A 242 -12.69 -12.25 5.52
N LYS A 243 -13.35 -12.48 6.67
CA LYS A 243 -14.78 -12.21 6.85
C LYS A 243 -15.08 -10.71 6.73
N ASP A 244 -14.22 -9.88 7.31
CA ASP A 244 -14.34 -8.42 7.23
C ASP A 244 -14.25 -7.91 5.77
N ILE A 245 -13.50 -8.63 4.91
CA ILE A 245 -13.37 -8.33 3.48
C ILE A 245 -14.51 -8.96 2.66
N ALA A 246 -15.06 -10.10 3.09
CA ALA A 246 -16.07 -10.87 2.36
C ALA A 246 -17.50 -10.36 2.61
N ASP A 247 -17.80 -9.87 3.81
CA ASP A 247 -19.18 -9.58 4.24
C ASP A 247 -19.73 -8.27 3.64
N TYR A 248 -18.91 -7.34 3.15
CA TYR A 248 -19.42 -6.07 2.62
C TYR A 248 -18.57 -5.48 1.48
N GLY A 249 -19.26 -4.76 0.59
CA GLY A 249 -18.71 -3.80 -0.38
C GLY A 249 -17.98 -2.65 0.31
N PHE A 250 -16.84 -2.95 0.93
CA PHE A 250 -15.93 -2.03 1.61
C PHE A 250 -15.29 -0.99 0.66
N LEU A 251 -15.62 -1.03 -0.64
CA LEU A 251 -15.20 -0.02 -1.62
C LEU A 251 -15.75 1.37 -1.35
N GLY A 252 -16.91 1.50 -0.70
CA GLY A 252 -17.48 2.81 -0.36
C GLY A 252 -16.84 3.44 0.88
N LYS A 253 -16.04 2.67 1.63
CA LYS A 253 -15.43 3.06 2.89
C LYS A 253 -13.98 2.64 2.85
N PHE A 254 -13.11 3.50 2.31
CA PHE A 254 -11.66 3.42 2.45
C PHE A 254 -11.24 3.67 3.93
N ASP A 255 -11.85 2.93 4.86
CA ASP A 255 -11.55 2.93 6.29
C ASP A 255 -10.21 2.22 6.57
N LEU A 256 -9.60 1.61 5.55
CA LEU A 256 -8.24 1.09 5.54
C LEU A 256 -7.19 2.23 5.52
N LEU A 257 -7.40 3.28 4.73
CA LEU A 257 -6.55 4.48 4.73
C LEU A 257 -6.64 5.26 6.06
N ARG A 258 -7.69 5.02 6.87
CA ARG A 258 -7.84 5.65 8.20
C ARG A 258 -6.81 5.21 9.24
N TYR A 259 -5.97 4.21 8.94
CA TYR A 259 -4.92 3.73 9.83
C TYR A 259 -3.55 4.40 9.60
N SER A 260 -3.52 5.46 8.78
CA SER A 260 -2.39 6.39 8.65
C SER A 260 -1.88 6.90 10.01
N ARG A 261 -0.61 7.37 10.01
CA ARG A 261 0.14 7.90 11.17
C ARG A 261 -0.68 8.85 12.05
N ASN A 262 -1.64 9.56 11.45
CA ASN A 262 -2.66 10.32 12.15
C ASN A 262 -3.96 9.52 12.13
N ASN A 263 -4.39 9.03 13.30
CA ASN A 263 -5.64 8.29 13.46
C ASN A 263 -6.86 9.18 13.10
N ILE A 264 -7.16 9.31 11.81
CA ILE A 264 -8.22 10.19 11.29
C ILE A 264 -9.63 9.72 11.67
N ARG A 265 -9.77 8.58 12.38
CA ARG A 265 -11.06 8.05 12.84
C ARG A 265 -11.83 9.01 13.74
N THR A 266 -11.13 9.93 14.41
CA THR A 266 -11.75 10.96 15.25
C THR A 266 -12.14 12.20 14.45
N SER A 267 -11.54 12.43 13.28
CA SER A 267 -11.80 13.60 12.45
C SER A 267 -13.17 13.49 11.77
N ASP A 268 -13.92 14.59 11.78
CA ASP A 268 -15.30 14.61 11.27
C ASP A 268 -15.36 14.34 9.76
N TRP A 269 -14.41 14.86 8.97
CA TRP A 269 -14.30 14.62 7.52
C TRP A 269 -14.13 13.15 7.16
N SER A 270 -13.62 12.31 8.06
CA SER A 270 -13.38 10.90 7.78
C SER A 270 -14.64 10.05 7.91
N LYS A 271 -15.66 10.52 8.67
CA LYS A 271 -16.89 9.78 8.97
C LYS A 271 -17.73 9.55 7.69
N PRO A 272 -18.36 8.37 7.51
CA PRO A 272 -19.05 8.03 6.26
C PRO A 272 -20.13 9.03 5.83
N GLY A 273 -20.98 9.49 6.77
CA GLY A 273 -22.04 10.45 6.47
C GLY A 273 -21.49 11.80 6.00
N HIS A 274 -20.41 12.30 6.61
CA HIS A 274 -19.76 13.55 6.23
C HIS A 274 -19.11 13.45 4.84
N ARG A 275 -18.42 12.34 4.52
CA ARG A 275 -17.85 12.11 3.17
C ARG A 275 -18.89 12.04 2.07
N GLU A 276 -19.97 11.29 2.30
CA GLU A 276 -21.05 11.17 1.31
C GLU A 276 -21.66 12.55 1.04
N THR A 277 -21.91 13.33 2.08
CA THR A 277 -22.47 14.69 1.98
C THR A 277 -21.51 15.63 1.27
N THR A 278 -20.21 15.58 1.59
CA THR A 278 -19.16 16.38 0.93
C THR A 278 -19.10 16.06 -0.56
N THR A 279 -19.19 14.77 -0.93
CA THR A 279 -19.22 14.33 -2.33
C THR A 279 -20.47 14.85 -3.06
N LYS A 280 -21.63 14.81 -2.41
CA LYS A 280 -22.87 15.38 -2.97
C LYS A 280 -22.76 16.89 -3.15
N PHE A 281 -22.11 17.59 -2.20
CA PHE A 281 -21.93 19.05 -2.25
C PHE A 281 -21.08 19.45 -3.45
N PHE A 282 -19.89 18.87 -3.61
CA PHE A 282 -19.00 19.17 -4.75
C PHE A 282 -19.52 18.68 -6.10
N LYS A 283 -20.55 17.81 -6.15
CA LYS A 283 -21.24 17.47 -7.41
C LYS A 283 -22.24 18.55 -7.85
N LEU A 284 -22.64 19.45 -6.94
CA LEU A 284 -23.57 20.54 -7.22
C LEU A 284 -22.88 21.90 -7.41
N CYS A 285 -21.65 22.05 -6.95
CA CYS A 285 -20.79 23.22 -7.20
C CYS A 285 -20.16 23.15 -8.60
#